data_AF-A0A357C3D4-F1
#
_entry.id   AF-A0A357C3D4-F1
#
_cell.length_a   1.000
_cell.length_b   1.000
_cell.length_c   1.000
_cell.angle_alpha   90.00
_cell.angle_beta   90.00
_cell.angle_gamma   90.00
#
_symmetry.space_group_name_H-M   'P 1'
#
loop_
_entity.id
_entity.type
_entity.pdbx_description
1 polymer ?
#
loop_
_entity_poly.entity_id
_entity_poly.type
_entity_poly.pdbx_seq_one_letter_code
_entity_poly.pdbx_strand_id
1 'polypeptide(L)'
;MRKSSLLFFCFIMLAVFIGGTDSISAQEIPLPLVNSMEVRGLKRIEEAAVKSKITQKTGEPLSSEKTTNDIKDIYKMGYFDDVKVEIEPLEGGVRVIYLIKEKPTIISIDFQGNKKQEDSDLKEKITITANSIADTVLIQDNADKLRAFYEEEGYYLSKIVPVVKKVNDDEVTLTYQIEEGPKVKIKSIVIEGSKAISKKEIKKTIKTGEWWLFSFMTSSGYYKKDEMSFDIERIRNLYFNKGYIKVAVSDPKIQLTEDKRGMIISIMISEGEQYMISSVDITGNKAFPESELRKKTKSAPKNIFSRATLRSDVAALGETYSEKGYAVVNVAPDITPDDAAKQVKITFKIDEGGIYKIGRIDISGNIKTMDKVIRREIRLDEGDTFNSKLMKRSYERLNNLNFFETVDLQPKPKTEEKLLDIDVKVKEKPTGMLSVGGGYSSVDKFLATADVTQANLFGTGRLIKLKGEFGGRSTTYNLGYRDPWFLDKELLFGTDVYKTTRNYSAFDRKALGGDVLLGKSLSEYWKTDVTYNFEDVTIFNISPNASARIKDQEGKKITSSITPAIARDSRNSFLDPHTGSRNMLYVTYAGLGGDNFFLK
;
A
#
# COMPACT_ATOMS: atom_id res chain seq x y z
N MET A 1 28.82 71.42 35.77
CA MET A 1 29.45 71.52 37.10
C MET A 1 30.24 70.23 37.31
N ARG A 2 31.54 70.20 36.97
CA ARG A 2 32.70 70.53 37.82
C ARG A 2 32.71 69.68 39.11
N LYS A 3 33.75 68.97 39.50
CA LYS A 3 35.11 68.77 38.99
C LYS A 3 35.76 67.80 40.01
N SER A 4 36.49 66.81 39.52
CA SER A 4 37.85 66.48 39.98
C SER A 4 38.15 66.25 41.49
N SER A 5 38.71 65.06 41.77
CA SER A 5 39.96 64.86 42.55
C SER A 5 39.88 65.19 44.06
N LEU A 6 40.59 64.57 45.02
CA LEU A 6 41.94 64.04 45.02
C LEU A 6 42.28 63.58 46.47
N LEU A 7 43.20 62.59 46.60
CA LEU A 7 44.22 62.45 47.67
C LEU A 7 43.74 62.18 49.14
N PHE A 8 44.43 61.51 50.08
CA PHE A 8 45.65 60.69 50.21
C PHE A 8 45.83 60.40 51.73
N PHE A 9 46.34 59.22 52.09
CA PHE A 9 47.19 58.84 53.26
C PHE A 9 46.81 57.41 53.70
N CYS A 10 47.54 56.35 53.33
CA CYS A 10 48.87 55.92 53.80
C CYS A 10 48.84 55.38 55.24
N PHE A 11 48.97 54.05 55.40
CA PHE A 11 50.01 53.45 56.26
C PHE A 11 50.24 51.97 55.94
N ILE A 12 51.52 51.63 55.77
CA ILE A 12 52.12 50.30 55.65
C ILE A 12 52.63 49.88 57.03
N MET A 13 52.42 48.62 57.45
CA MET A 13 53.28 47.85 58.39
C MET A 13 52.70 46.42 58.45
N LEU A 14 53.26 45.42 57.78
CA LEU A 14 54.48 44.64 58.04
C LEU A 14 54.33 43.58 59.16
N ALA A 15 54.58 42.33 58.73
CA ALA A 15 55.16 41.19 59.44
C ALA A 15 54.28 40.20 60.26
N VAL A 16 54.20 39.00 59.68
CA VAL A 16 54.53 37.68 60.26
C VAL A 16 53.78 37.27 61.55
N PHE A 17 52.78 36.42 61.37
CA PHE A 17 52.58 35.26 62.23
C PHE A 17 52.25 34.04 61.37
N ILE A 18 53.22 33.13 61.29
CA ILE A 18 53.03 31.74 60.86
C ILE A 18 52.46 31.00 62.07
N GLY A 19 51.30 30.37 61.92
CA GLY A 19 50.79 29.41 62.90
C GLY A 19 49.27 29.25 62.84
N GLY A 20 48.81 28.12 62.32
CA GLY A 20 47.42 27.66 62.48
C GLY A 20 46.61 27.61 61.18
N THR A 21 46.95 26.69 60.28
CA THR A 21 45.99 26.19 59.29
C THR A 21 45.01 25.25 59.99
N ASP A 22 43.97 25.80 60.61
CA ASP A 22 42.77 25.02 60.89
C ASP A 22 41.84 25.16 59.69
N SER A 23 42.08 24.26 58.73
CA SER A 23 41.09 23.88 57.75
C SER A 23 39.84 23.45 58.51
N ILE A 24 38.83 24.32 58.57
CA ILE A 24 37.46 23.88 58.84
C ILE A 24 37.06 23.07 57.61
N SER A 25 37.46 21.81 57.63
CA SER A 25 36.87 20.76 56.84
C SER A 25 35.40 20.76 57.24
N ALA A 26 34.53 21.22 56.33
CA ALA A 26 33.12 20.89 56.41
C ALA A 26 33.07 19.37 56.44
N GLN A 27 32.85 18.81 57.63
CA GLN A 27 32.69 17.39 57.82
C GLN A 27 31.47 17.00 56.98
N GLU A 28 31.72 16.44 55.79
CA GLU A 28 30.68 15.82 54.97
C GLU A 28 30.04 14.76 55.85
N ILE A 29 28.84 15.06 56.36
CA ILE A 29 28.02 14.08 57.06
C ILE A 29 27.86 12.94 56.05
N PRO A 30 28.38 11.73 56.31
CA PRO A 30 28.26 10.64 55.35
C PRO A 30 26.77 10.42 55.11
N LEU A 31 26.36 10.57 53.84
CA LEU A 31 24.97 10.39 53.45
C LEU A 31 24.52 9.01 53.94
N PRO A 32 23.34 8.90 54.57
CA PRO A 32 22.89 7.66 55.16
C PRO A 32 22.83 6.56 54.09
N LEU A 33 23.31 5.37 54.44
CA LEU A 33 23.28 4.21 53.56
C LEU A 33 21.84 3.73 53.38
N VAL A 34 21.48 3.37 52.15
CA VAL A 34 20.16 2.81 51.85
C VAL A 34 20.13 1.34 52.28
N ASN A 35 19.42 1.03 53.36
CA ASN A 35 19.37 -0.33 53.92
C ASN A 35 18.20 -1.15 53.37
N SER A 36 17.12 -0.49 52.92
CA SER A 36 16.00 -1.16 52.27
C SER A 36 15.29 -0.25 51.29
N MET A 37 14.73 -0.83 50.24
CA MET A 37 13.89 -0.14 49.26
C MET A 37 12.57 -0.86 49.11
N GLU A 38 11.48 -0.11 49.22
CA GLU A 38 10.12 -0.62 49.17
C GLU A 38 9.32 0.18 48.14
N VAL A 39 8.42 -0.49 47.42
CA VAL A 39 7.45 0.17 46.55
C VAL A 39 6.06 -0.04 47.14
N ARG A 40 5.36 1.06 47.44
CA ARG A 40 4.02 1.03 48.06
C ARG A 40 3.00 1.68 47.12
N GLY A 41 1.78 1.17 47.14
CA GLY A 41 0.66 1.69 46.36
C GLY A 41 0.43 1.01 45.00
N LEU A 42 1.18 -0.07 44.73
CA LEU A 42 0.90 -0.96 43.60
C LEU A 42 -0.37 -1.78 43.87
N LYS A 43 -1.14 -2.01 42.81
CA LYS A 43 -2.36 -2.80 42.81
C LYS A 43 -2.34 -3.82 41.68
N ARG A 44 -2.04 -3.38 40.46
CA ARG A 44 -2.06 -4.21 39.25
C ARG A 44 -0.67 -4.43 38.67
N ILE A 45 0.25 -3.49 38.84
CA ILE A 45 1.61 -3.59 38.30
C ILE A 45 2.49 -4.39 39.27
N GLU A 46 3.23 -5.37 38.75
CA GLU A 46 4.15 -6.17 39.54
C GLU A 46 5.31 -5.31 40.09
N GLU A 47 5.63 -5.50 41.37
CA GLU A 47 6.68 -4.76 42.06
C GLU A 47 8.05 -4.90 41.39
N ALA A 48 8.34 -6.08 40.84
CA ALA A 48 9.59 -6.36 40.12
C ALA A 48 9.78 -5.46 38.88
N ALA A 49 8.68 -5.14 38.17
CA ALA A 49 8.73 -4.30 36.99
C ALA A 49 9.14 -2.86 37.34
N VAL A 50 8.64 -2.34 38.46
CA VAL A 50 9.01 -1.01 38.98
C VAL A 50 10.43 -1.01 39.52
N LYS A 51 10.80 -2.03 40.32
CA LYS A 51 12.16 -2.19 40.86
C LYS A 51 13.24 -2.26 39.77
N SER A 52 12.91 -2.79 38.59
CA SER A 52 13.85 -2.82 37.44
C SER A 52 14.24 -1.43 36.92
N LYS A 53 13.48 -0.39 37.24
CA LYS A 53 13.74 1.01 36.85
C LYS A 53 14.45 1.82 37.92
N ILE A 54 14.65 1.25 39.11
CA ILE A 54 15.33 1.90 40.23
C ILE A 54 16.85 1.68 40.09
N THR A 55 17.60 2.77 40.02
CA THR A 55 19.05 2.79 39.89
C THR A 55 19.77 2.90 41.24
N GLN A 56 19.08 3.39 42.28
CA GLN A 56 19.56 3.32 43.67
C GLN A 56 19.67 1.86 44.12
N LYS A 57 20.74 1.50 44.83
CA LYS A 57 20.96 0.13 45.35
C LYS A 57 21.06 0.10 46.87
N THR A 58 20.68 -1.03 47.44
CA THR A 58 20.89 -1.32 48.87
C THR A 58 22.39 -1.38 49.19
N GLY A 59 22.81 -0.73 50.27
CA GLY A 59 24.21 -0.62 50.70
C GLY A 59 24.98 0.57 50.12
N GLU A 60 24.38 1.34 49.20
CA GLU A 60 24.98 2.57 48.67
C GLU A 60 24.50 3.82 49.45
N PRO A 61 25.30 4.91 49.51
CA PRO A 61 24.85 6.18 50.04
C PRO A 61 23.63 6.70 49.28
N LEU A 62 22.67 7.30 50.00
CA LEU A 62 21.49 7.90 49.38
C LEU A 62 21.88 9.03 48.42
N SER A 63 21.49 8.93 47.15
CA SER A 63 21.71 9.98 46.16
C SER A 63 20.39 10.62 45.72
N SER A 64 20.29 11.94 45.92
CA SER A 64 19.13 12.72 45.46
C SER A 64 19.00 12.74 43.93
N GLU A 65 20.13 12.71 43.22
CA GLU A 65 20.16 12.66 41.76
C GLU A 65 19.63 11.31 41.23
N LYS A 66 20.10 10.19 41.80
CA LYS A 66 19.58 8.85 41.46
C LYS A 66 18.09 8.74 41.76
N THR A 67 17.67 9.18 42.93
CA THR A 67 16.25 9.19 43.34
C THR A 67 15.39 10.00 42.36
N THR A 68 15.86 11.16 41.90
CA THR A 68 15.15 11.99 40.91
C THR A 68 15.05 11.30 39.55
N ASN A 69 16.11 10.62 39.11
CA ASN A 69 16.11 9.87 37.86
C ASN A 69 15.20 8.64 37.93
N ASP A 70 15.21 7.93 39.06
CA ASP A 70 14.31 6.80 39.32
C ASP A 70 12.84 7.23 39.24
N ILE A 71 12.48 8.37 39.85
CA ILE A 71 11.12 8.94 39.74
C ILE A 71 10.76 9.17 38.26
N LYS A 72 11.65 9.77 37.48
CA LYS A 72 11.40 10.02 36.05
C LYS A 72 11.25 8.73 35.25
N ASP A 73 12.08 7.73 35.52
CA ASP A 73 12.07 6.47 34.76
C ASP A 73 10.88 5.58 35.13
N ILE A 74 10.43 5.61 36.39
CA ILE A 74 9.16 5.00 36.82
C ILE A 74 7.99 5.74 36.18
N TYR A 75 7.99 7.07 36.15
CA TYR A 75 6.91 7.86 35.54
C TYR A 75 6.80 7.62 34.02
N LYS A 76 7.94 7.45 33.33
CA LYS A 76 8.00 7.09 31.89
C LYS A 76 7.38 5.72 31.57
N MET A 77 7.17 4.85 32.55
CA MET A 77 6.45 3.60 32.33
C MET A 77 4.98 3.85 31.93
N GLY A 78 4.43 5.04 32.24
CA GLY A 78 3.10 5.46 31.80
C GLY A 78 1.93 4.93 32.63
N TYR A 79 2.19 4.10 33.64
CA TYR A 79 1.18 3.42 34.46
C TYR A 79 0.69 4.22 35.68
N PHE A 80 1.35 5.32 36.02
CA PHE A 80 1.20 5.98 37.32
C PHE A 80 0.79 7.45 37.18
N ASP A 81 -0.13 7.89 38.04
CA ASP A 81 -0.59 9.29 38.18
C ASP A 81 0.37 10.12 39.03
N ASP A 82 0.98 9.51 40.05
CA ASP A 82 1.89 10.17 40.98
C ASP A 82 2.98 9.18 41.44
N VAL A 83 4.21 9.67 41.54
CA VAL A 83 5.38 8.91 42.01
C VAL A 83 6.14 9.80 42.98
N LYS A 84 6.12 9.42 44.26
CA LYS A 84 6.78 10.12 45.36
C LYS A 84 7.79 9.20 46.02
N VAL A 85 8.77 9.81 46.68
CA VAL A 85 9.75 9.08 47.48
C VAL A 85 9.72 9.62 48.89
N GLU A 86 9.48 8.72 49.84
CA GLU A 86 9.61 8.97 51.27
C GLU A 86 10.86 8.28 51.80
N ILE A 87 11.55 8.94 52.71
CA ILE A 87 12.78 8.44 53.32
C ILE A 87 12.53 8.32 54.82
N GLU A 88 12.55 7.09 55.33
CA GLU A 88 12.34 6.80 56.74
C GLU A 88 13.67 6.37 57.40
N PRO A 89 13.96 6.79 58.65
CA PRO A 89 15.09 6.27 59.41
C PRO A 89 14.92 4.77 59.67
N LEU A 90 15.98 3.99 59.47
CA LEU A 90 16.01 2.56 59.79
C LEU A 90 17.32 2.25 60.52
N GLU A 91 17.36 1.26 61.41
CA GLU A 91 18.59 0.92 62.14
C GLU A 91 19.78 0.73 61.18
N GLY A 92 20.82 1.54 61.37
CA GLY A 92 22.04 1.53 60.55
C GLY A 92 21.95 2.23 59.18
N GLY A 93 20.89 2.99 58.88
CA GLY A 93 20.75 3.69 57.58
C GLY A 93 19.38 4.33 57.34
N VAL A 94 18.92 4.33 56.10
CA VAL A 94 17.58 4.80 55.70
C VAL A 94 16.84 3.76 54.86
N ARG A 95 15.51 3.79 54.96
CA ARG A 95 14.59 3.09 54.06
C ARG A 95 14.05 4.08 53.03
N VAL A 96 14.17 3.73 51.75
CA VAL A 96 13.61 4.53 50.65
C VAL A 96 12.32 3.88 50.18
N ILE A 97 11.22 4.61 50.27
CA ILE A 97 9.87 4.12 49.95
C ILE A 97 9.37 4.89 48.74
N TYR A 98 9.22 4.19 47.62
CA TYR A 98 8.58 4.74 46.43
C TYR A 98 7.06 4.60 46.60
N LEU A 99 6.40 5.70 46.95
CA LEU A 99 4.95 5.80 47.01
C LEU A 99 4.42 6.09 45.61
N ILE A 100 3.67 5.14 45.06
CA ILE A 100 3.18 5.21 43.70
C ILE A 100 1.67 5.16 43.71
N LYS A 101 1.04 5.98 42.86
CA LYS A 101 -0.39 5.92 42.59
C LYS A 101 -0.62 5.45 41.16
N GLU A 102 -1.13 4.24 40.99
CA GLU A 102 -1.53 3.74 39.66
C GLU A 102 -2.62 4.61 39.03
N LYS A 103 -2.54 4.80 37.71
CA LYS A 103 -3.61 5.43 36.93
C LYS A 103 -4.87 4.57 37.03
N PRO A 104 -6.06 5.18 37.10
CA PRO A 104 -7.30 4.43 37.13
C PRO A 104 -7.56 3.72 35.80
N THR A 105 -8.39 2.69 35.85
CA THR A 105 -8.82 1.92 34.68
C THR A 105 -10.16 2.46 34.16
N ILE A 106 -10.32 2.49 32.83
CA ILE A 106 -11.57 2.90 32.19
C ILE A 106 -12.53 1.73 32.18
N ILE A 107 -13.64 1.81 32.93
CA ILE A 107 -14.63 0.73 32.99
C ILE A 107 -15.66 0.80 31.86
N SER A 108 -15.98 2.01 31.39
CA SER A 108 -16.91 2.25 30.28
C SER A 108 -16.47 3.45 29.45
N ILE A 109 -16.77 3.37 28.15
CA ILE A 109 -16.57 4.45 27.19
C ILE A 109 -17.94 4.76 26.58
N ASP A 110 -18.40 5.98 26.85
CA ASP A 110 -19.71 6.46 26.46
C ASP A 110 -19.58 7.66 25.52
N PHE A 111 -20.56 7.83 24.64
CA PHE A 111 -20.65 8.97 23.72
C PHE A 111 -21.92 9.76 24.04
N GLN A 112 -21.81 11.08 24.07
CA GLN A 112 -22.95 11.95 24.34
C GLN A 112 -22.99 13.08 23.33
N GLY A 113 -24.17 13.32 22.75
CA GLY A 113 -24.40 14.39 21.77
C GLY A 113 -24.22 13.98 20.30
N ASN A 114 -23.84 12.74 20.04
CA ASN A 114 -23.83 12.13 18.71
C ASN A 114 -25.24 11.81 18.21
N LYS A 115 -25.93 12.80 17.62
CA LYS A 115 -27.29 12.62 17.08
C LYS A 115 -27.29 12.13 15.64
N LYS A 116 -26.14 12.19 14.95
CA LYS A 116 -26.01 11.88 13.52
C LYS A 116 -25.12 10.68 13.24
N GLN A 117 -24.42 10.17 14.24
CA GLN A 117 -23.55 8.99 14.16
C GLN A 117 -23.93 8.00 15.25
N GLU A 118 -23.91 6.70 14.92
CA GLU A 118 -24.20 5.64 15.87
C GLU A 118 -22.99 5.36 16.78
N ASP A 119 -23.25 4.95 18.02
CA ASP A 119 -22.19 4.62 18.99
C ASP A 119 -21.25 3.52 18.47
N SER A 120 -21.76 2.57 17.68
CA SER A 120 -20.96 1.51 17.06
C SER A 120 -19.92 2.08 16.11
N ASP A 121 -20.29 3.04 15.27
CA ASP A 121 -19.40 3.65 14.29
C ASP A 121 -18.27 4.41 15.00
N LEU A 122 -18.62 5.13 16.08
CA LEU A 122 -17.64 5.86 16.89
C LEU A 122 -16.69 4.90 17.63
N LYS A 123 -17.20 3.77 18.14
CA LYS A 123 -16.39 2.73 18.78
C LYS A 123 -15.36 2.12 17.82
N GLU A 124 -15.71 1.93 16.55
CA GLU A 124 -14.77 1.43 15.54
C GLU A 124 -13.63 2.40 15.21
N LYS A 125 -13.80 3.70 15.47
CA LYS A 125 -12.76 4.71 15.20
C LYS A 125 -11.79 4.92 16.37
N ILE A 126 -12.17 4.49 17.57
CA ILE A 126 -11.30 4.60 18.73
C ILE A 126 -10.49 3.31 18.94
N THR A 127 -9.30 3.50 19.47
CA THR A 127 -8.33 2.47 19.82
C THR A 127 -8.37 2.13 21.31
N ILE A 128 -8.91 3.04 22.13
CA ILE A 128 -9.07 2.85 23.56
C ILE A 128 -10.27 1.94 23.82
N THR A 129 -10.09 0.95 24.69
CA THR A 129 -11.13 -0.05 25.01
C THR A 129 -11.45 -0.02 26.49
N ALA A 130 -12.61 -0.56 26.87
CA ALA A 130 -12.90 -0.83 28.28
C ALA A 130 -11.79 -1.72 28.87
N ASN A 131 -11.46 -1.48 30.14
CA ASN A 131 -10.31 -2.03 30.87
C ASN A 131 -8.92 -1.48 30.48
N SER A 132 -8.86 -0.48 29.59
CA SER A 132 -7.60 0.25 29.34
C SER A 132 -7.27 1.21 30.48
N ILE A 133 -5.99 1.51 30.66
CA ILE A 133 -5.55 2.55 31.60
C ILE A 133 -6.00 3.93 31.10
N ALA A 134 -6.44 4.80 32.02
CA ALA A 134 -6.86 6.16 31.72
C ALA A 134 -5.64 7.06 31.43
N ASP A 135 -5.03 6.88 30.27
CA ASP A 135 -3.94 7.72 29.80
C ASP A 135 -4.48 8.98 29.10
N THR A 136 -4.10 10.15 29.59
CA THR A 136 -4.58 11.44 29.06
C THR A 136 -4.16 11.70 27.61
N VAL A 137 -2.98 11.25 27.20
CA VAL A 137 -2.47 11.37 25.83
C VAL A 137 -3.29 10.48 24.91
N LEU A 138 -3.52 9.22 25.30
CA LEU A 138 -4.33 8.29 24.53
C LEU A 138 -5.79 8.77 24.42
N ILE A 139 -6.37 9.25 25.52
CA ILE A 139 -7.74 9.77 25.55
C ILE A 139 -7.89 10.95 24.57
N GLN A 140 -6.92 11.86 24.56
CA GLN A 140 -6.91 13.02 23.67
C GLN A 140 -6.69 12.62 22.20
N ASP A 141 -5.76 11.70 21.92
CA ASP A 141 -5.55 11.15 20.58
C ASP A 141 -6.84 10.53 20.01
N ASN A 142 -7.59 9.79 20.84
CA ASN A 142 -8.89 9.24 20.43
C ASN A 142 -9.96 10.33 20.25
N ALA A 143 -9.95 11.42 21.03
CA ALA A 143 -10.81 12.56 20.78
C ALA A 143 -10.51 13.22 19.41
N ASP A 144 -9.24 13.30 19.04
CA ASP A 144 -8.78 13.86 17.77
C ASP A 144 -9.13 12.93 16.59
N LYS A 145 -9.03 11.60 16.76
CA LYS A 145 -9.51 10.60 15.78
C LYS A 145 -11.02 10.72 15.53
N LEU A 146 -11.81 10.84 16.59
CA LEU A 146 -13.25 11.07 16.47
C LEU A 146 -13.52 12.40 15.76
N ARG A 147 -12.76 13.46 16.06
CA ARG A 147 -12.94 14.77 15.41
C ARG A 147 -12.64 14.66 13.91
N ALA A 148 -11.55 13.99 13.56
CA ALA A 148 -11.20 13.71 12.17
C ALA A 148 -12.34 12.95 11.46
N PHE A 149 -12.89 11.90 12.06
CA PHE A 149 -14.04 11.17 11.51
C PHE A 149 -15.25 12.09 11.28
N TYR A 150 -15.60 12.93 12.24
CA TYR A 150 -16.68 13.91 12.07
C TYR A 150 -16.38 14.92 10.96
N GLU A 151 -15.15 15.40 10.84
CA GLU A 151 -14.71 16.26 9.72
C GLU A 151 -14.89 15.55 8.37
N GLU A 152 -14.53 14.26 8.28
CA GLU A 152 -14.72 13.46 7.06
C GLU A 152 -16.18 13.36 6.63
N GLU A 153 -17.09 13.24 7.60
CA GLU A 153 -18.54 13.20 7.39
C GLU A 153 -19.18 14.58 7.12
N GLY A 154 -18.35 15.63 7.12
CA GLY A 154 -18.72 17.00 6.81
C GLY A 154 -19.00 17.88 8.03
N TYR A 155 -18.77 17.41 9.25
CA TYR A 155 -18.97 18.14 10.50
C TYR A 155 -17.70 18.88 10.93
N TYR A 156 -17.25 19.80 10.09
CA TYR A 156 -16.01 20.57 10.31
C TYR A 156 -15.99 21.38 11.60
N LEU A 157 -17.16 21.81 12.07
CA LEU A 157 -17.31 22.58 13.31
C LEU A 157 -17.58 21.71 14.53
N SER A 158 -17.37 20.39 14.41
CA SER A 158 -17.57 19.49 15.53
C SER A 158 -16.59 19.78 16.67
N LYS A 159 -17.07 19.67 17.90
CA LYS A 159 -16.24 19.73 19.10
C LYS A 159 -16.41 18.44 19.87
N ILE A 160 -15.30 17.83 20.23
CA ILE A 160 -15.27 16.58 20.98
C ILE A 160 -14.39 16.80 22.19
N VAL A 161 -15.01 16.71 23.37
CA VAL A 161 -14.37 16.95 24.66
C VAL A 161 -14.43 15.65 25.47
N PRO A 162 -13.28 15.03 25.80
CA PRO A 162 -13.26 13.88 26.69
C PRO A 162 -13.52 14.34 28.13
N VAL A 163 -14.47 13.71 28.80
CA VAL A 163 -14.80 13.93 30.21
C VAL A 163 -14.55 12.64 30.96
N VAL A 164 -13.57 12.66 31.87
CA VAL A 164 -13.24 11.53 32.74
C VAL A 164 -13.94 11.73 34.08
N LYS A 165 -14.88 10.84 34.41
CA LYS A 165 -15.61 10.87 35.68
C LYS A 165 -15.12 9.74 36.59
N LYS A 166 -14.70 10.12 37.80
CA LYS A 166 -14.25 9.17 38.81
C LYS A 166 -15.44 8.37 39.36
N VAL A 167 -15.31 7.04 39.38
CA VAL A 167 -16.28 6.13 40.01
C VAL A 167 -15.79 5.75 41.40
N ASN A 168 -14.52 5.35 41.51
CA ASN A 168 -13.79 5.15 42.75
C ASN A 168 -12.29 5.52 42.54
N ASP A 169 -11.42 5.24 43.49
CA ASP A 169 -9.99 5.59 43.38
C ASP A 169 -9.25 4.89 42.23
N ASP A 170 -9.76 3.75 41.75
CA ASP A 170 -9.08 2.87 40.77
C ASP A 170 -9.80 2.77 39.43
N GLU A 171 -10.99 3.36 39.32
CA GLU A 171 -11.89 3.21 38.19
C GLU A 171 -12.53 4.54 37.78
N VAL A 172 -12.54 4.78 36.48
CA VAL A 172 -13.15 5.96 35.85
C VAL A 172 -14.06 5.56 34.69
N THR A 173 -15.06 6.37 34.44
CA THR A 173 -15.85 6.34 33.20
C THR A 173 -15.36 7.44 32.27
N LEU A 174 -15.15 7.11 31.00
CA LEU A 174 -14.77 8.07 29.97
C LEU A 174 -16.00 8.39 29.11
N THR A 175 -16.40 9.65 29.06
CA THR A 175 -17.48 10.11 28.18
C THR A 175 -16.93 11.11 27.18
N TYR A 176 -17.06 10.82 25.89
CA TYR A 176 -16.79 11.80 24.84
C TYR A 176 -18.04 12.66 24.62
N GLN A 177 -17.99 13.91 25.06
CA GLN A 177 -19.03 14.90 24.80
C GLN A 177 -18.83 15.51 23.41
N ILE A 178 -19.82 15.35 22.54
CA ILE A 178 -19.78 15.68 21.13
C ILE A 178 -20.81 16.78 20.83
N GLU A 179 -20.33 17.93 20.38
CA GLU A 179 -21.14 18.93 19.69
C GLU A 179 -20.90 18.77 18.19
N GLU A 180 -21.84 18.13 17.47
CA GLU A 180 -21.62 17.80 16.04
C GLU A 180 -21.57 19.02 15.12
N GLY A 181 -22.35 20.06 15.43
CA GLY A 181 -22.49 21.24 14.56
C GLY A 181 -23.21 20.94 13.22
N PRO A 182 -23.36 21.94 12.35
CA PRO A 182 -23.94 21.75 11.02
C PRO A 182 -22.95 21.10 10.05
N LYS A 183 -23.46 20.38 9.03
CA LYS A 183 -22.63 19.95 7.90
C LYS A 183 -22.14 21.16 7.11
N VAL A 184 -20.83 21.24 6.89
CA VAL A 184 -20.15 22.29 6.13
C VAL A 184 -19.70 21.71 4.79
N LYS A 185 -20.15 22.33 3.69
CA LYS A 185 -19.83 21.91 2.32
C LYS A 185 -18.76 22.83 1.71
N ILE A 186 -17.85 22.27 0.92
CA ILE A 186 -16.93 23.07 0.11
C ILE A 186 -17.72 23.71 -1.03
N LYS A 187 -17.97 25.02 -0.93
CA LYS A 187 -18.68 25.80 -1.96
C LYS A 187 -17.76 26.15 -3.12
N SER A 188 -16.53 26.56 -2.82
CA SER A 188 -15.55 26.91 -3.84
C SER A 188 -14.12 26.73 -3.36
N ILE A 189 -13.25 26.36 -4.28
CA ILE A 189 -11.80 26.36 -4.11
C ILE A 189 -11.23 27.47 -4.99
N VAL A 190 -10.62 28.47 -4.37
CA VAL A 190 -10.05 29.64 -5.03
C VAL A 190 -8.54 29.45 -5.10
N ILE A 191 -8.02 29.43 -6.33
CA ILE A 191 -6.58 29.40 -6.58
C ILE A 191 -6.12 30.81 -6.97
N GLU A 192 -5.17 31.33 -6.22
CA GLU A 192 -4.58 32.66 -6.39
C GLU A 192 -3.10 32.55 -6.77
N GLY A 193 -2.60 33.51 -7.55
CA GLY A 193 -1.19 33.56 -7.98
C GLY A 193 -0.80 32.61 -9.12
N SER A 194 -1.70 31.73 -9.56
CA SER A 194 -1.53 30.87 -10.73
C SER A 194 -1.67 31.65 -12.05
N LYS A 195 -0.57 31.83 -12.80
CA LYS A 195 -0.52 32.48 -14.12
C LYS A 195 -0.10 31.50 -15.22
N ALA A 196 0.90 30.66 -14.95
CA ALA A 196 1.44 29.70 -15.90
C ALA A 196 0.55 28.46 -16.12
N ILE A 197 -0.09 27.99 -15.05
CA ILE A 197 -0.99 26.82 -15.09
C ILE A 197 -2.43 27.28 -14.96
N SER A 198 -3.35 26.64 -15.69
CA SER A 198 -4.77 26.98 -15.56
C SER A 198 -5.32 26.49 -14.21
N LYS A 199 -6.17 27.30 -13.57
CA LYS A 199 -6.84 26.92 -12.30
C LYS A 199 -7.61 25.60 -12.42
N LYS A 200 -8.17 25.31 -13.61
CA LYS A 200 -8.88 24.07 -13.90
C LYS A 200 -7.97 22.85 -13.85
N GLU A 201 -6.75 22.96 -14.37
CA GLU A 201 -5.77 21.87 -14.34
C GLU A 201 -5.29 21.59 -12.91
N ILE A 202 -5.08 22.65 -12.11
CA ILE A 202 -4.75 22.54 -10.68
C ILE A 202 -5.89 21.82 -9.94
N LYS A 203 -7.15 22.27 -10.13
CA LYS A 203 -8.33 21.65 -9.53
C LYS A 203 -8.54 20.18 -9.93
N LYS A 204 -8.10 19.77 -11.13
CA LYS A 204 -8.17 18.38 -11.58
C LYS A 204 -7.10 17.49 -10.94
N THR A 205 -6.01 18.08 -10.47
CA THR A 205 -4.87 17.36 -9.87
C THR A 205 -5.11 17.04 -8.39
N ILE A 206 -5.91 17.87 -7.71
CA ILE A 206 -6.31 17.65 -6.31
C ILE A 206 -7.50 16.70 -6.21
N LYS A 207 -7.58 15.96 -5.10
CA LYS A 207 -8.72 15.12 -4.77
C LYS A 207 -9.84 15.90 -4.10
N THR A 208 -9.50 16.91 -3.29
CA THR A 208 -10.50 17.76 -2.66
C THR A 208 -11.27 18.52 -3.73
N GLY A 209 -12.55 18.22 -3.83
CA GLY A 209 -13.46 18.81 -4.81
C GLY A 209 -14.46 19.76 -4.18
N GLU A 210 -15.08 20.59 -5.02
CA GLU A 210 -16.26 21.36 -4.65
C GLU A 210 -17.48 20.42 -4.56
N TRP A 211 -18.43 20.74 -3.69
CA TRP A 211 -19.65 19.93 -3.55
C TRP A 211 -20.53 20.06 -4.81
N TRP A 212 -20.93 18.93 -5.39
CA TRP A 212 -21.75 18.87 -6.60
C TRP A 212 -22.96 17.94 -6.42
N LEU A 213 -23.89 17.90 -7.38
CA LEU A 213 -25.20 17.24 -7.24
C LEU A 213 -25.15 15.76 -6.82
N PHE A 214 -24.06 15.02 -7.13
CA PHE A 214 -23.90 13.60 -6.76
C PHE A 214 -22.90 13.37 -5.62
N SER A 215 -22.39 14.43 -4.99
CA SER A 215 -21.45 14.34 -3.85
C SER A 215 -21.93 13.48 -2.69
N PHE A 216 -23.25 13.28 -2.56
CA PHE A 216 -23.84 12.45 -1.52
C PHE A 216 -23.58 10.94 -1.69
N MET A 217 -23.28 10.47 -2.92
CA MET A 217 -22.93 9.06 -3.17
C MET A 217 -21.44 8.79 -3.06
N THR A 218 -20.62 9.80 -3.35
CA THR A 218 -19.15 9.69 -3.42
C THR A 218 -18.45 10.24 -2.18
N SER A 219 -19.19 10.78 -1.22
CA SER A 219 -18.68 11.53 -0.05
C SER A 219 -17.69 12.65 -0.40
N SER A 220 -17.77 13.18 -1.63
CA SER A 220 -16.90 14.26 -2.12
C SER A 220 -17.46 15.63 -1.76
N GLY A 221 -16.62 16.65 -1.60
CA GLY A 221 -17.08 18.02 -1.29
C GLY A 221 -17.17 18.35 0.20
N TYR A 222 -16.62 17.49 1.05
CA TYR A 222 -16.34 17.74 2.46
C TYR A 222 -14.84 17.96 2.65
N TYR A 223 -14.48 18.81 3.63
CA TYR A 223 -13.08 19.14 3.88
C TYR A 223 -12.43 18.12 4.79
N LYS A 224 -11.30 17.59 4.32
CA LYS A 224 -10.44 16.69 5.08
C LYS A 224 -9.06 17.32 5.17
N LYS A 225 -8.58 17.55 6.38
CA LYS A 225 -7.28 18.21 6.61
C LYS A 225 -6.13 17.45 5.96
N ASP A 226 -6.05 16.15 6.19
CA ASP A 226 -4.96 15.32 5.67
C ASP A 226 -4.95 15.25 4.14
N GLU A 227 -6.12 15.08 3.50
CA GLU A 227 -6.18 15.11 2.04
C GLU A 227 -5.88 16.49 1.45
N MET A 228 -6.19 17.58 2.16
CA MET A 228 -5.76 18.92 1.73
C MET A 228 -4.24 19.09 1.80
N SER A 229 -3.58 18.57 2.83
CA SER A 229 -2.11 18.55 2.90
C SER A 229 -1.51 17.75 1.75
N PHE A 230 -2.07 16.59 1.42
CA PHE A 230 -1.65 15.83 0.23
C PHE A 230 -1.94 16.58 -1.07
N ASP A 231 -3.06 17.29 -1.17
CA ASP A 231 -3.41 18.11 -2.32
C ASP A 231 -2.42 19.25 -2.56
N ILE A 232 -1.92 19.90 -1.51
CA ILE A 232 -0.86 20.91 -1.62
C ILE A 232 0.42 20.31 -2.23
N GLU A 233 0.81 19.10 -1.81
CA GLU A 233 1.93 18.37 -2.43
C GLU A 233 1.65 17.98 -3.89
N ARG A 234 0.40 17.59 -4.21
CA ARG A 234 -0.01 17.27 -5.59
C ARG A 234 0.12 18.52 -6.49
N ILE A 235 -0.32 19.69 -6.02
CA ILE A 235 -0.14 20.98 -6.71
C ILE A 235 1.35 21.28 -6.88
N ARG A 236 2.15 21.16 -5.81
CA ARG A 236 3.60 21.43 -5.89
C ARG A 236 4.28 20.52 -6.92
N ASN A 237 3.94 19.23 -6.93
CA ASN A 237 4.47 18.28 -7.91
C ASN A 237 4.02 18.58 -9.35
N LEU A 238 2.81 19.09 -9.57
CA LEU A 238 2.36 19.55 -10.90
C LEU A 238 3.28 20.65 -11.44
N TYR A 239 3.62 21.63 -10.61
CA TYR A 239 4.54 22.71 -10.96
C TYR A 239 5.98 22.21 -11.18
N PHE A 240 6.48 21.34 -10.31
CA PHE A 240 7.79 20.68 -10.51
C PHE A 240 7.87 19.87 -11.81
N ASN A 241 6.75 19.29 -12.26
CA ASN A 241 6.68 18.56 -13.52
C ASN A 241 6.68 19.48 -14.75
N LYS A 242 6.42 20.78 -14.57
CA LYS A 242 6.46 21.81 -15.62
C LYS A 242 7.66 22.77 -15.50
N GLY A 243 8.65 22.45 -14.68
CA GLY A 243 9.92 23.21 -14.60
C GLY A 243 9.97 24.30 -13.55
N TYR A 244 8.94 24.46 -12.73
CA TYR A 244 8.89 25.48 -11.68
C TYR A 244 9.48 24.94 -10.37
N ILE A 245 10.81 24.85 -10.29
CA ILE A 245 11.51 24.23 -9.14
C ILE A 245 11.45 25.04 -7.84
N LYS A 246 11.13 26.33 -7.93
CA LYS A 246 11.00 27.26 -6.78
C LYS A 246 9.56 27.60 -6.44
N VAL A 247 8.59 26.79 -6.91
CA VAL A 247 7.19 26.99 -6.57
C VAL A 247 6.98 26.92 -5.06
N ALA A 248 6.25 27.88 -4.50
CA ALA A 248 5.76 27.85 -3.14
C ALA A 248 4.23 27.83 -3.16
N VAL A 249 3.63 26.89 -2.43
CA VAL A 249 2.18 26.77 -2.26
C VAL A 249 1.92 27.00 -0.78
N SER A 250 1.05 27.96 -0.45
CA SER A 250 0.71 28.29 0.92
C SER A 250 -0.18 27.21 1.55
N ASP A 251 -0.24 27.21 2.88
CA ASP A 251 -1.35 26.57 3.58
C ASP A 251 -2.70 27.16 3.14
N PRO A 252 -3.78 26.36 3.21
CA PRO A 252 -5.08 26.77 2.72
C PRO A 252 -5.73 27.73 3.72
N LYS A 253 -6.20 28.88 3.24
CA LYS A 253 -7.02 29.79 4.04
C LYS A 253 -8.48 29.38 3.93
N ILE A 254 -9.08 29.00 5.05
CA ILE A 254 -10.47 28.56 5.11
C ILE A 254 -11.34 29.71 5.60
N GLN A 255 -12.37 30.04 4.83
CA GLN A 255 -13.40 31.00 5.21
C GLN A 255 -14.75 30.30 5.23
N LEU A 256 -15.47 30.40 6.36
CA LEU A 256 -16.82 29.88 6.48
C LEU A 256 -17.82 30.93 6.03
N THR A 257 -18.92 30.50 5.41
CA THR A 257 -20.04 31.40 5.11
C THR A 257 -20.78 31.79 6.40
N GLU A 258 -21.49 32.92 6.38
CA GLU A 258 -22.18 33.46 7.57
C GLU A 258 -23.15 32.44 8.21
N ASP A 259 -23.81 31.62 7.37
CA ASP A 259 -24.71 30.53 7.78
C ASP A 259 -23.98 29.31 8.37
N LYS A 260 -22.64 29.28 8.38
CA LYS A 260 -21.78 28.18 8.81
C LYS A 260 -22.06 26.84 8.11
N ARG A 261 -22.65 26.86 6.91
CA ARG A 261 -22.97 25.65 6.12
C ARG A 261 -22.11 25.49 4.87
N GLY A 262 -21.35 26.51 4.52
CA GLY A 262 -20.41 26.51 3.41
C GLY A 262 -19.01 26.93 3.84
N MET A 263 -18.02 26.44 3.10
CA MET A 263 -16.63 26.91 3.22
C MET A 263 -16.04 27.24 1.86
N ILE A 264 -15.21 28.28 1.84
CA ILE A 264 -14.39 28.73 0.73
C ILE A 264 -12.95 28.46 1.11
N ILE A 265 -12.22 27.75 0.24
CA ILE A 265 -10.82 27.40 0.47
C ILE A 265 -9.97 28.20 -0.50
N SER A 266 -9.09 29.05 0.01
CA SER A 266 -8.17 29.85 -0.79
C SER A 266 -6.74 29.33 -0.67
N ILE A 267 -6.13 28.99 -1.80
CA ILE A 267 -4.74 28.51 -1.89
C ILE A 267 -3.93 29.53 -2.69
N MET A 268 -2.89 30.08 -2.08
CA MET A 268 -1.99 31.04 -2.72
C MET A 268 -0.77 30.32 -3.27
N ILE A 269 -0.45 30.58 -4.53
CA ILE A 269 0.68 29.98 -5.23
C ILE A 269 1.65 31.08 -5.68
N SER A 270 2.91 30.95 -5.30
CA SER A 270 4.02 31.68 -5.91
C SER A 270 4.73 30.73 -6.87
N GLU A 271 4.50 30.90 -8.17
CA GLU A 271 4.96 29.95 -9.19
C GLU A 271 6.49 29.91 -9.32
N GLY A 272 7.14 31.07 -9.15
CA GLY A 272 8.54 31.24 -9.51
C GLY A 272 8.76 31.20 -11.03
N GLU A 273 10.03 31.13 -11.42
CA GLU A 273 10.44 31.06 -12.83
C GLU A 273 10.49 29.62 -13.34
N GLN A 274 10.33 29.44 -14.65
CA GLN A 274 10.45 28.14 -15.31
C GLN A 274 11.91 27.85 -15.66
N TYR A 275 12.40 26.65 -15.31
CA TYR A 275 13.78 26.24 -15.55
C TYR A 275 13.88 25.26 -16.72
N MET A 276 14.89 25.47 -17.56
CA MET A 276 15.25 24.57 -18.67
C MET A 276 16.48 23.74 -18.31
N ILE A 277 16.63 22.57 -18.91
CA ILE A 277 17.79 21.70 -18.69
C ILE A 277 18.98 22.25 -19.49
N SER A 278 20.10 22.56 -18.82
CA SER A 278 21.33 23.01 -19.48
C SER A 278 22.17 21.84 -19.99
N SER A 279 22.48 20.90 -19.10
CA SER A 279 23.20 19.67 -19.42
C SER A 279 22.64 18.50 -18.61
N VAL A 280 22.89 17.30 -19.12
CA VAL A 280 22.57 16.06 -18.45
C VAL A 280 23.79 15.16 -18.57
N ASP A 281 24.43 14.92 -17.45
CA ASP A 281 25.69 14.17 -17.35
C ASP A 281 25.44 12.89 -16.56
N ILE A 282 26.14 11.80 -16.91
CA ILE A 282 26.09 10.55 -16.15
C ILE A 282 27.51 10.24 -15.65
N THR A 283 27.61 9.89 -14.37
CA THR A 283 28.89 9.60 -13.72
C THR A 283 28.79 8.30 -12.92
N GLY A 284 29.91 7.61 -12.75
CA GLY A 284 29.98 6.34 -12.02
C GLY A 284 29.65 5.10 -12.86
N ASN A 285 29.29 5.28 -14.14
CA ASN A 285 29.06 4.19 -15.09
C ASN A 285 30.38 3.62 -15.64
N LYS A 286 30.78 2.44 -15.16
CA LYS A 286 31.91 1.65 -15.68
C LYS A 286 31.43 0.47 -16.52
N ALA A 287 30.26 -0.08 -16.23
CA ALA A 287 29.68 -1.24 -16.90
C ALA A 287 29.07 -0.90 -18.27
N PHE A 288 28.56 0.33 -18.46
CA PHE A 288 27.94 0.77 -19.70
C PHE A 288 28.55 2.08 -20.21
N PRO A 289 28.71 2.22 -21.54
CA PRO A 289 29.04 3.50 -22.14
C PRO A 289 27.96 4.54 -21.83
N GLU A 290 28.37 5.78 -21.54
CA GLU A 290 27.44 6.88 -21.27
C GLU A 290 26.45 7.07 -22.44
N SER A 291 26.91 6.93 -23.68
CA SER A 291 26.09 7.08 -24.88
C SER A 291 24.92 6.07 -24.95
N GLU A 292 25.07 4.88 -24.37
CA GLU A 292 23.99 3.89 -24.30
C GLU A 292 22.96 4.29 -23.24
N LEU A 293 23.43 4.70 -22.06
CA LEU A 293 22.57 5.16 -20.96
C LEU A 293 21.79 6.43 -21.32
N ARG A 294 22.42 7.36 -22.04
CA ARG A 294 21.77 8.60 -22.51
C ARG A 294 20.62 8.33 -23.48
N LYS A 295 20.66 7.24 -24.26
CA LYS A 295 19.54 6.83 -25.13
C LYS A 295 18.33 6.31 -24.34
N LYS A 296 18.52 5.91 -23.08
CA LYS A 296 17.44 5.43 -22.19
C LYS A 296 16.78 6.56 -21.40
N THR A 297 17.46 7.71 -21.26
CA THR A 297 16.93 8.90 -20.58
C THR A 297 16.13 9.79 -21.54
N LYS A 298 15.06 10.40 -21.03
CA LYS A 298 14.22 11.39 -21.73
C LYS A 298 14.67 12.83 -21.46
N SER A 299 15.39 13.08 -20.36
CA SER A 299 15.97 14.39 -20.05
C SER A 299 17.07 14.75 -21.05
N ALA A 300 16.89 15.87 -21.74
CA ALA A 300 17.83 16.38 -22.73
C ALA A 300 18.04 17.89 -22.56
N PRO A 301 19.22 18.42 -22.94
CA PRO A 301 19.46 19.86 -22.99
C PRO A 301 18.35 20.59 -23.77
N LYS A 302 18.01 21.81 -23.33
CA LYS A 302 16.93 22.67 -23.86
C LYS A 302 15.51 22.17 -23.62
N ASN A 303 15.31 20.98 -23.05
CA ASN A 303 13.97 20.60 -22.58
C ASN A 303 13.64 21.33 -21.27
N ILE A 304 12.35 21.54 -21.00
CA ILE A 304 11.89 22.04 -19.70
C ILE A 304 12.18 20.98 -18.64
N PHE A 305 12.66 21.41 -17.46
CA PHE A 305 12.87 20.50 -16.34
C PHE A 305 11.54 19.86 -15.92
N SER A 306 11.54 18.55 -15.66
CA SER A 306 10.36 17.87 -15.16
C SER A 306 10.75 16.82 -14.13
N ARG A 307 10.23 16.95 -12.91
CA ARG A 307 10.47 15.97 -11.84
C ARG A 307 9.96 14.57 -12.21
N ALA A 308 8.84 14.48 -12.93
CA ALA A 308 8.32 13.22 -13.45
C ALA A 308 9.27 12.56 -14.45
N THR A 309 9.80 13.34 -15.41
CA THR A 309 10.81 12.84 -16.36
C THR A 309 12.09 12.42 -15.65
N LEU A 310 12.57 13.21 -14.69
CA LEU A 310 13.75 12.86 -13.88
C LEU A 310 13.56 11.53 -13.15
N ARG A 311 12.41 11.32 -12.49
CA ARG A 311 12.08 10.04 -11.82
C ARG A 311 12.02 8.88 -12.81
N SER A 312 11.43 9.09 -14.00
CA SER A 312 11.39 8.10 -15.06
C SER A 312 12.79 7.74 -15.56
N ASP A 313 13.70 8.71 -15.63
CA ASP A 313 15.08 8.49 -16.08
C ASP A 313 15.90 7.74 -15.04
N VAL A 314 15.78 8.10 -13.75
CA VAL A 314 16.38 7.35 -12.64
C VAL A 314 15.93 5.88 -12.68
N ALA A 315 14.62 5.64 -12.84
CA ALA A 315 14.08 4.29 -12.93
C ALA A 315 14.59 3.54 -14.18
N ALA A 316 14.61 4.18 -15.35
CA ALA A 316 15.07 3.56 -16.59
C ALA A 316 16.57 3.20 -16.55
N LEU A 317 17.39 4.07 -15.95
CA LEU A 317 18.81 3.77 -15.70
C LEU A 317 18.95 2.59 -14.75
N GLY A 318 18.31 2.64 -13.57
CA GLY A 318 18.34 1.54 -12.60
C GLY A 318 17.85 0.20 -13.18
N GLU A 319 16.80 0.21 -14.00
CA GLU A 319 16.26 -0.98 -14.67
C GLU A 319 17.26 -1.54 -15.71
N THR A 320 17.96 -0.68 -16.47
CA THR A 320 18.99 -1.11 -17.43
C THR A 320 20.12 -1.90 -16.74
N TYR A 321 20.57 -1.43 -15.57
CA TYR A 321 21.56 -2.14 -14.75
C TYR A 321 20.96 -3.41 -14.13
N SER A 322 19.76 -3.33 -13.59
CA SER A 322 19.09 -4.47 -12.94
C SER A 322 18.77 -5.62 -13.93
N GLU A 323 18.54 -5.30 -15.22
CA GLU A 323 18.40 -6.30 -16.29
C GLU A 323 19.70 -7.08 -16.58
N LYS A 324 20.85 -6.58 -16.11
CA LYS A 324 22.17 -7.16 -16.35
C LYS A 324 22.80 -7.75 -15.08
N GLY A 325 22.05 -7.85 -13.98
CA GLY A 325 22.49 -8.50 -12.76
C GLY A 325 22.83 -7.57 -11.59
N TYR A 326 22.77 -6.26 -11.78
CA TYR A 326 23.11 -5.30 -10.72
C TYR A 326 21.90 -5.07 -9.81
N ALA A 327 21.77 -5.86 -8.74
CA ALA A 327 20.59 -5.87 -7.86
C ALA A 327 20.50 -4.68 -6.89
N VAL A 328 21.64 -4.08 -6.53
CA VAL A 328 21.75 -3.00 -5.53
C VAL A 328 22.21 -1.68 -6.15
N VAL A 329 21.95 -1.48 -7.45
CA VAL A 329 22.29 -0.24 -8.14
C VAL A 329 21.58 0.96 -7.50
N ASN A 330 22.31 2.02 -7.23
CA ASN A 330 21.77 3.27 -6.73
C ASN A 330 22.02 4.40 -7.74
N VAL A 331 20.95 5.01 -8.23
CA VAL A 331 21.01 6.14 -9.16
C VAL A 331 20.53 7.39 -8.44
N ALA A 332 21.47 8.23 -8.02
CA ALA A 332 21.19 9.47 -7.31
C ALA A 332 21.24 10.67 -8.29
N PRO A 333 20.11 11.33 -8.56
CA PRO A 333 20.12 12.56 -9.36
C PRO A 333 20.61 13.74 -8.51
N ASP A 334 21.67 14.40 -8.97
CA ASP A 334 22.13 15.68 -8.44
C ASP A 334 21.63 16.80 -9.36
N ILE A 335 20.93 17.78 -8.77
CA ILE A 335 20.24 18.85 -9.48
C ILE A 335 20.89 20.17 -9.05
N THR A 336 21.63 20.79 -9.96
CA THR A 336 22.28 22.08 -9.70
C THR A 336 21.56 23.19 -10.48
N PRO A 337 20.72 24.01 -9.81
CA PRO A 337 20.06 25.13 -10.47
C PRO A 337 21.02 26.32 -10.66
N ASP A 338 20.91 26.96 -11.82
CA ASP A 338 21.46 28.28 -12.13
C ASP A 338 20.29 29.28 -12.22
N ASP A 339 20.16 30.08 -11.17
CA ASP A 339 19.08 31.06 -11.04
C ASP A 339 19.21 32.26 -11.99
N ALA A 340 20.42 32.56 -12.47
CA ALA A 340 20.66 33.68 -13.39
C ALA A 340 20.27 33.27 -14.81
N ALA A 341 20.69 32.08 -15.25
CA ALA A 341 20.35 31.55 -16.57
C ALA A 341 18.95 30.90 -16.64
N LYS A 342 18.28 30.71 -15.50
CA LYS A 342 17.03 29.92 -15.38
C LYS A 342 17.19 28.52 -15.95
N GLN A 343 18.32 27.90 -15.61
CA GLN A 343 18.69 26.59 -16.12
C GLN A 343 19.02 25.63 -14.99
N VAL A 344 18.93 24.33 -15.26
CA VAL A 344 19.24 23.26 -14.32
C VAL A 344 20.19 22.29 -14.99
N LYS A 345 21.33 22.07 -14.34
CA LYS A 345 22.23 20.96 -14.66
C LYS A 345 21.78 19.71 -13.89
N ILE A 346 21.62 18.60 -14.60
CA ILE A 346 21.28 17.30 -14.01
C ILE A 346 22.51 16.40 -14.12
N THR A 347 22.97 15.86 -13.00
CA THR A 347 24.05 14.85 -12.98
C THR A 347 23.52 13.58 -12.33
N PHE A 348 23.42 12.49 -13.09
CA PHE A 348 23.09 11.18 -12.52
C PHE A 348 24.36 10.53 -11.99
N LYS A 349 24.45 10.39 -10.66
CA LYS A 349 25.54 9.67 -9.98
C LYS A 349 25.09 8.22 -9.78
N ILE A 350 25.75 7.30 -10.47
CA ILE A 350 25.45 5.87 -10.42
C ILE A 350 26.48 5.19 -9.53
N ASP A 351 25.99 4.51 -8.50
CA ASP A 351 26.73 3.45 -7.82
C ASP A 351 26.23 2.11 -8.36
N GLU A 352 27.04 1.46 -9.20
CA GLU A 352 26.64 0.27 -9.94
C GLU A 352 26.47 -0.94 -9.02
N GLY A 353 27.22 -1.01 -7.93
CA GLY A 353 27.31 -2.20 -7.09
C GLY A 353 27.92 -3.41 -7.82
N GLY A 354 27.56 -4.61 -7.37
CA GLY A 354 28.02 -5.88 -7.96
C GLY A 354 26.95 -6.56 -8.81
N ILE A 355 27.38 -7.54 -9.62
CA ILE A 355 26.48 -8.50 -10.27
C ILE A 355 26.11 -9.58 -9.25
N TYR A 356 24.81 -9.83 -9.11
CA TYR A 356 24.25 -10.82 -8.20
C TYR A 356 23.76 -12.03 -8.98
N LYS A 357 23.95 -13.21 -8.40
CA LYS A 357 23.26 -14.43 -8.82
C LYS A 357 22.07 -14.69 -7.91
N ILE A 358 21.05 -15.37 -8.44
CA ILE A 358 19.93 -15.84 -7.64
C ILE A 358 20.45 -16.89 -6.67
N GLY A 359 20.20 -16.66 -5.38
CA GLY A 359 20.45 -17.62 -4.31
C GLY A 359 19.28 -18.58 -4.21
N ARG A 360 18.65 -18.65 -3.03
CA ARG A 360 17.47 -19.49 -2.82
C ARG A 360 16.17 -18.79 -3.18
N ILE A 361 15.21 -19.56 -3.68
CA ILE A 361 13.83 -19.09 -3.91
C ILE A 361 12.91 -19.75 -2.89
N ASP A 362 12.59 -19.00 -1.84
CA ASP A 362 11.79 -19.44 -0.69
C ASP A 362 10.32 -19.05 -0.90
N ILE A 363 9.44 -20.04 -1.08
CA ILE A 363 8.00 -19.84 -1.29
C ILE A 363 7.26 -20.06 0.03
N SER A 364 6.36 -19.15 0.40
CA SER A 364 5.60 -19.23 1.65
C SER A 364 4.17 -18.68 1.51
N GLY A 365 3.27 -19.17 2.38
CA GLY A 365 1.86 -18.79 2.41
C GLY A 365 0.95 -19.60 1.48
N ASN A 366 1.51 -20.55 0.73
CA ASN A 366 0.79 -21.51 -0.11
C ASN A 366 0.29 -22.72 0.71
N ILE A 367 -0.83 -22.55 1.41
CA ILE A 367 -1.40 -23.58 2.29
C ILE A 367 -2.03 -24.72 1.47
N LYS A 368 -2.75 -24.40 0.40
CA LYS A 368 -3.43 -25.38 -0.47
C LYS A 368 -2.69 -25.60 -1.78
N THR A 369 -2.15 -24.54 -2.36
CA THR A 369 -1.46 -24.56 -3.65
C THR A 369 -0.11 -25.21 -3.51
N MET A 370 0.17 -26.21 -4.35
CA MET A 370 1.46 -26.89 -4.35
C MET A 370 2.57 -25.92 -4.73
N ASP A 371 3.72 -26.02 -4.06
CA ASP A 371 4.92 -25.21 -4.33
C ASP A 371 5.27 -25.17 -5.83
N LYS A 372 5.23 -26.33 -6.50
CA LYS A 372 5.53 -26.45 -7.93
C LYS A 372 4.67 -25.55 -8.83
N VAL A 373 3.43 -25.25 -8.42
CA VAL A 373 2.52 -24.37 -9.18
C VAL A 373 3.00 -22.93 -9.17
N ILE A 374 3.58 -22.49 -8.06
CA ILE A 374 4.17 -21.15 -7.92
C ILE A 374 5.55 -21.13 -8.58
N ARG A 375 6.39 -22.13 -8.26
CA ARG A 375 7.78 -22.21 -8.72
C ARG A 375 7.90 -22.16 -10.24
N ARG A 376 7.05 -22.90 -10.98
CA ARG A 376 7.06 -22.92 -12.45
C ARG A 376 6.67 -21.60 -13.13
N GLU A 377 6.06 -20.68 -12.38
CA GLU A 377 5.72 -19.35 -12.90
C GLU A 377 6.85 -18.33 -12.68
N ILE A 378 7.87 -18.69 -11.88
CA ILE A 378 9.07 -17.90 -11.69
C ILE A 378 10.00 -18.14 -12.89
N ARG A 379 10.48 -17.06 -13.50
CA ARG A 379 11.33 -17.06 -14.71
C ARG A 379 12.82 -16.93 -14.38
N LEU A 380 13.17 -17.10 -13.13
CA LEU A 380 14.53 -17.07 -12.59
C LEU A 380 14.74 -18.38 -11.85
N ASP A 381 15.82 -19.08 -12.16
CA ASP A 381 16.25 -20.27 -11.45
C ASP A 381 17.39 -19.95 -10.48
N GLU A 382 17.58 -20.80 -9.47
CA GLU A 382 18.69 -20.68 -8.53
C GLU A 382 20.03 -20.80 -9.28
N GLY A 383 20.92 -19.84 -9.08
CA GLY A 383 22.20 -19.73 -9.79
C GLY A 383 22.18 -18.85 -11.05
N ASP A 384 21.00 -18.45 -11.55
CA ASP A 384 20.89 -17.51 -12.66
C ASP A 384 21.46 -16.14 -12.29
N THR A 385 21.92 -15.37 -13.27
CA THR A 385 22.22 -13.95 -13.05
C THR A 385 20.91 -13.20 -12.81
N PHE A 386 20.87 -12.35 -11.77
CA PHE A 386 19.69 -11.55 -11.47
C PHE A 386 19.22 -10.76 -12.70
N ASN A 387 17.91 -10.72 -12.91
CA ASN A 387 17.32 -9.96 -13.98
C ASN A 387 15.96 -9.40 -13.54
N SER A 388 15.88 -8.09 -13.37
CA SER A 388 14.64 -7.40 -12.94
C SER A 388 13.47 -7.63 -13.89
N LYS A 389 13.72 -7.77 -15.21
CA LYS A 389 12.66 -8.02 -16.19
C LYS A 389 12.07 -9.41 -16.04
N LEU A 390 12.90 -10.43 -15.78
CA LEU A 390 12.42 -11.78 -15.46
C LEU A 390 11.71 -11.83 -14.11
N MET A 391 12.20 -11.08 -13.11
CA MET A 391 11.52 -10.93 -11.81
C MET A 391 10.13 -10.33 -11.96
N LYS A 392 10.03 -9.20 -12.66
CA LYS A 392 8.74 -8.54 -12.96
C LYS A 392 7.81 -9.45 -13.74
N ARG A 393 8.35 -10.21 -14.69
CA ARG A 393 7.56 -11.18 -15.45
C ARG A 393 7.05 -12.31 -14.56
N SER A 394 7.87 -12.79 -13.62
CA SER A 394 7.47 -13.80 -12.62
C SER A 394 6.30 -13.29 -11.78
N TYR A 395 6.38 -12.05 -11.30
CA TYR A 395 5.28 -11.39 -10.59
C TYR A 395 4.00 -11.32 -11.45
N GLU A 396 4.10 -10.89 -12.71
CA GLU A 396 2.95 -10.83 -13.62
C GLU A 396 2.31 -12.20 -13.83
N ARG A 397 3.11 -13.25 -14.01
CA ARG A 397 2.61 -14.62 -14.21
C ARG A 397 1.91 -15.15 -12.96
N LEU A 398 2.50 -14.97 -11.79
CA LEU A 398 1.90 -15.35 -10.50
C LEU A 398 0.59 -14.59 -10.24
N ASN A 399 0.55 -13.29 -10.52
CA ASN A 399 -0.67 -12.50 -10.39
C ASN A 399 -1.76 -12.96 -11.39
N ASN A 400 -1.35 -13.30 -12.62
CA ASN A 400 -2.25 -13.81 -13.66
C ASN A 400 -2.81 -15.22 -13.37
N LEU A 401 -2.21 -16.01 -12.46
CA LEU A 401 -2.85 -17.23 -11.97
C LEU A 401 -4.18 -16.94 -11.26
N ASN A 402 -4.30 -15.76 -10.65
CA ASN A 402 -5.48 -15.35 -9.89
C ASN A 402 -5.83 -16.30 -8.72
N PHE A 403 -4.82 -17.01 -8.18
CA PHE A 403 -4.97 -17.88 -7.00
C PHE A 403 -4.72 -17.15 -5.68
N PHE A 404 -4.15 -15.95 -5.76
CA PHE A 404 -3.67 -15.19 -4.62
C PHE A 404 -4.40 -13.83 -4.53
N GLU A 405 -4.68 -13.40 -3.31
CA GLU A 405 -5.10 -12.03 -2.99
C GLU A 405 -3.92 -11.08 -3.11
N THR A 406 -2.77 -11.48 -2.56
CA THR A 406 -1.52 -10.74 -2.64
C THR A 406 -0.39 -11.66 -3.06
N VAL A 407 0.50 -11.11 -3.89
CA VAL A 407 1.76 -11.73 -4.30
C VAL A 407 2.85 -10.71 -3.96
N ASP A 408 3.84 -11.10 -3.18
CA ASP A 408 4.96 -10.24 -2.80
C ASP A 408 6.27 -10.99 -3.07
N LEU A 409 7.07 -10.44 -4.00
CA LEU A 409 8.38 -10.97 -4.39
C LEU A 409 9.43 -10.05 -3.79
N GLN A 410 10.01 -10.47 -2.67
CA GLN A 410 10.98 -9.67 -1.93
C GLN A 410 12.41 -10.15 -2.23
N PRO A 411 13.21 -9.38 -2.98
CA PRO A 411 14.63 -9.67 -3.15
C PRO A 411 15.39 -9.38 -1.85
N LYS A 412 16.19 -10.34 -1.40
CA LYS A 412 17.04 -10.27 -0.21
C LYS A 412 18.52 -10.37 -0.59
N PRO A 413 19.21 -9.24 -0.79
CA PRO A 413 20.61 -9.26 -1.20
C PRO A 413 21.51 -9.70 -0.05
N LYS A 414 22.34 -10.71 -0.30
CA LYS A 414 23.49 -11.10 0.51
C LYS A 414 24.74 -10.50 -0.11
N THR A 415 25.08 -9.28 0.32
CA THR A 415 26.13 -8.46 -0.30
C THR A 415 27.51 -9.13 -0.28
N GLU A 416 27.84 -9.86 0.78
CA GLU A 416 29.14 -10.53 0.92
C GLU A 416 29.30 -11.69 -0.08
N GLU A 417 28.23 -12.45 -0.30
CA GLU A 417 28.21 -13.64 -1.18
C GLU A 417 27.89 -13.30 -2.64
N LYS A 418 27.49 -12.05 -2.93
CA LYS A 418 26.90 -11.63 -4.22
C LYS A 418 25.74 -12.52 -4.67
N LEU A 419 24.96 -12.99 -3.69
CA LEU A 419 23.75 -13.77 -3.90
C LEU A 419 22.51 -12.95 -3.56
N LEU A 420 21.42 -13.21 -4.27
CA LEU A 420 20.13 -12.58 -4.07
C LEU A 420 19.11 -13.68 -3.83
N ASP A 421 18.74 -13.89 -2.57
CA ASP A 421 17.62 -14.77 -2.24
C ASP A 421 16.30 -14.07 -2.63
N ILE A 422 15.29 -14.85 -3.00
CA ILE A 422 13.97 -14.34 -3.36
C ILE A 422 12.94 -14.97 -2.42
N ASP A 423 12.37 -14.14 -1.54
CA ASP A 423 11.21 -14.52 -0.74
C ASP A 423 9.94 -14.30 -1.56
N VAL A 424 9.25 -15.38 -1.90
CA VAL A 424 7.95 -15.33 -2.57
C VAL A 424 6.87 -15.57 -1.52
N LYS A 425 6.23 -14.50 -1.07
CA LYS A 425 5.13 -14.53 -0.10
C LYS A 425 3.81 -14.38 -0.83
N VAL A 426 2.94 -15.37 -0.68
CA VAL A 426 1.59 -15.33 -1.27
C VAL A 426 0.53 -15.44 -0.20
N LYS A 427 -0.59 -14.74 -0.39
CA LYS A 427 -1.81 -14.94 0.40
C LYS A 427 -2.86 -15.58 -0.49
N GLU A 428 -3.16 -16.85 -0.24
CA GLU A 428 -4.17 -17.57 -1.03
C GLU A 428 -5.57 -16.97 -0.85
N LYS A 429 -6.34 -16.96 -1.93
CA LYS A 429 -7.76 -16.63 -1.92
C LYS A 429 -8.60 -17.80 -2.44
N PRO A 430 -9.92 -17.83 -2.18
CA PRO A 430 -10.80 -18.81 -2.79
C PRO A 430 -10.70 -18.76 -4.33
N THR A 431 -10.35 -19.89 -4.92
CA THR A 431 -10.26 -20.08 -6.39
C THR A 431 -11.55 -20.65 -6.99
N GLY A 432 -12.48 -21.05 -6.14
CA GLY A 432 -13.83 -21.47 -6.51
C GLY A 432 -14.71 -20.26 -6.73
N MET A 433 -15.42 -20.23 -7.86
CA MET A 433 -16.30 -19.13 -8.23
C MET A 433 -17.63 -19.70 -8.71
N LEU A 434 -18.72 -19.18 -8.11
CA LEU A 434 -20.06 -19.31 -8.65
C LEU A 434 -20.39 -18.00 -9.37
N SER A 435 -20.76 -18.09 -10.64
CA SER A 435 -21.16 -16.94 -11.45
C SER A 435 -22.57 -17.15 -11.95
N VAL A 436 -23.42 -16.15 -11.72
CA VAL A 436 -24.77 -16.08 -12.25
C VAL A 436 -24.90 -14.75 -12.97
N GLY A 437 -25.27 -14.79 -14.25
CA GLY A 437 -25.35 -13.61 -15.10
C GLY A 437 -26.62 -13.60 -15.91
N GLY A 438 -27.14 -12.40 -16.16
CA GLY A 438 -28.30 -12.16 -17.03
C GLY A 438 -28.00 -11.06 -18.03
N GLY A 439 -28.54 -11.16 -19.24
CA GLY A 439 -28.35 -10.16 -20.28
C GLY A 439 -29.50 -10.16 -21.29
N TYR A 440 -29.52 -9.12 -22.13
CA TYR A 440 -30.44 -9.05 -23.26
C TYR A 440 -29.67 -8.74 -24.53
N SER A 441 -29.92 -9.50 -25.59
CA SER A 441 -29.36 -9.26 -26.92
C SER A 441 -30.46 -9.19 -27.98
N SER A 442 -30.20 -8.47 -29.07
CA SER A 442 -31.14 -8.41 -30.21
C SER A 442 -31.36 -9.78 -30.88
N VAL A 443 -30.39 -10.70 -30.76
CA VAL A 443 -30.43 -12.01 -31.39
C VAL A 443 -31.06 -13.06 -30.47
N ASP A 444 -30.53 -13.21 -29.27
CA ASP A 444 -30.91 -14.29 -28.35
C ASP A 444 -31.93 -13.84 -27.29
N LYS A 445 -32.35 -12.57 -27.34
CA LYS A 445 -33.26 -11.94 -26.37
C LYS A 445 -32.68 -12.09 -24.95
N PHE A 446 -33.48 -12.58 -24.01
CA PHE A 446 -33.02 -12.86 -22.66
C PHE A 446 -31.98 -13.98 -22.67
N LEU A 447 -30.86 -13.73 -22.00
CA LEU A 447 -29.74 -14.64 -21.79
C LEU A 447 -29.54 -14.81 -20.29
N ALA A 448 -29.46 -16.04 -19.81
CA ALA A 448 -29.10 -16.40 -18.46
C ALA A 448 -27.91 -17.36 -18.48
N THR A 449 -26.96 -17.14 -17.58
CA THR A 449 -25.77 -17.97 -17.43
C THR A 449 -25.60 -18.36 -15.98
N ALA A 450 -25.21 -19.61 -15.75
CA ALA A 450 -24.79 -20.10 -14.46
C ALA A 450 -23.54 -20.95 -14.67
N ASP A 451 -22.45 -20.62 -13.99
CA ASP A 451 -21.26 -21.47 -14.01
C ASP A 451 -20.60 -21.61 -12.65
N VAL A 452 -20.07 -22.81 -12.42
CA VAL A 452 -19.26 -23.17 -11.28
C VAL A 452 -17.87 -23.47 -11.80
N THR A 453 -16.90 -22.67 -11.39
CA THR A 453 -15.50 -22.83 -11.78
C THR A 453 -14.66 -23.10 -10.55
N GLN A 454 -13.75 -24.07 -10.63
CA GLN A 454 -12.67 -24.26 -9.67
C GLN A 454 -11.35 -24.17 -10.43
N ALA A 455 -10.63 -23.05 -10.29
CA ALA A 455 -9.43 -22.74 -11.08
C ALA A 455 -8.15 -23.40 -10.57
N ASN A 456 -8.13 -23.86 -9.32
CA ASN A 456 -6.98 -24.51 -8.68
C ASN A 456 -7.43 -25.78 -7.95
N LEU A 457 -7.95 -26.74 -8.71
CA LEU A 457 -8.46 -28.00 -8.20
C LEU A 457 -7.38 -28.75 -7.40
N PHE A 458 -7.66 -29.03 -6.13
CA PHE A 458 -6.73 -29.68 -5.18
C PHE A 458 -5.35 -29.02 -5.07
N GLY A 459 -5.23 -27.73 -5.40
CA GLY A 459 -3.96 -27.02 -5.32
C GLY A 459 -2.96 -27.32 -6.44
N THR A 460 -3.36 -28.02 -7.51
CA THR A 460 -2.45 -28.45 -8.59
C THR A 460 -2.37 -27.46 -9.76
N GLY A 461 -3.11 -26.36 -9.71
CA GLY A 461 -3.29 -25.41 -10.82
C GLY A 461 -4.13 -25.95 -11.98
N ARG A 462 -4.91 -27.02 -11.74
CA ARG A 462 -5.86 -27.57 -12.71
C ARG A 462 -7.20 -26.87 -12.60
N LEU A 463 -7.85 -26.65 -13.73
CA LEU A 463 -9.16 -26.01 -13.79
C LEU A 463 -10.24 -27.02 -14.15
N ILE A 464 -11.35 -26.97 -13.41
CA ILE A 464 -12.61 -27.62 -13.80
C ILE A 464 -13.71 -26.57 -13.83
N LYS A 465 -14.56 -26.62 -14.86
CA LYS A 465 -15.64 -25.67 -15.07
C LYS A 465 -16.89 -26.37 -15.55
N LEU A 466 -18.02 -26.10 -14.89
CA LEU A 466 -19.34 -26.49 -15.36
C LEU A 466 -20.12 -25.21 -15.69
N LYS A 467 -20.58 -25.08 -16.94
CA LYS A 467 -21.31 -23.91 -17.43
C LYS A 467 -22.66 -24.32 -18.03
N GLY A 468 -23.71 -23.62 -17.64
CA GLY A 468 -25.01 -23.59 -18.30
C GLY A 468 -25.30 -22.20 -18.86
N GLU A 469 -25.76 -22.15 -20.10
CA GLU A 469 -26.17 -20.93 -20.79
C GLU A 469 -27.54 -21.14 -21.42
N PHE A 470 -28.49 -20.28 -21.11
CA PHE A 470 -29.89 -20.38 -21.50
C PHE A 470 -30.30 -19.08 -22.19
N GLY A 471 -30.79 -19.18 -23.42
CA GLY A 471 -31.23 -18.05 -24.22
C GLY A 471 -32.47 -18.37 -25.02
N GLY A 472 -33.12 -17.35 -25.56
CA GLY A 472 -34.33 -17.52 -26.37
C GLY A 472 -34.12 -18.33 -27.66
N ARG A 473 -32.87 -18.47 -28.13
CA ARG A 473 -32.51 -19.24 -29.33
C ARG A 473 -31.40 -20.27 -29.12
N SER A 474 -30.77 -20.32 -27.95
CA SER A 474 -29.62 -21.19 -27.71
C SER A 474 -29.65 -21.68 -26.27
N THR A 475 -29.41 -22.97 -26.06
CA THR A 475 -29.16 -23.55 -24.72
C THR A 475 -27.91 -24.41 -24.81
N THR A 476 -26.92 -24.14 -23.96
CA THR A 476 -25.63 -24.84 -23.96
C THR A 476 -25.25 -25.26 -22.54
N TYR A 477 -24.87 -26.52 -22.41
CA TYR A 477 -24.22 -27.07 -21.22
C TYR A 477 -22.80 -27.48 -21.60
N ASN A 478 -21.82 -27.14 -20.77
CA ASN A 478 -20.41 -27.46 -21.01
C ASN A 478 -19.73 -27.86 -19.69
N LEU A 479 -18.99 -28.96 -19.72
CA LEU A 479 -18.07 -29.39 -18.68
C LEU A 479 -16.66 -29.37 -19.27
N GLY A 480 -15.81 -28.49 -18.74
CA GLY A 480 -14.44 -28.32 -19.17
C GLY A 480 -13.44 -28.70 -18.09
N TYR A 481 -12.33 -29.31 -18.49
CA TYR A 481 -11.16 -29.59 -17.68
C TYR A 481 -9.89 -29.09 -18.39
N ARG A 482 -8.98 -28.46 -17.66
CA ARG A 482 -7.70 -27.95 -18.18
C ARG A 482 -6.57 -28.27 -17.20
N ASP A 483 -5.47 -28.81 -17.72
CA ASP A 483 -4.19 -28.95 -17.03
C ASP A 483 -3.13 -28.14 -17.81
N PRO A 484 -2.76 -26.92 -17.36
CA PRO A 484 -1.81 -26.07 -18.07
C PRO A 484 -0.38 -26.60 -18.11
N TRP A 485 -0.05 -27.57 -17.25
CA TRP A 485 1.27 -28.16 -17.12
C TRP A 485 1.17 -29.69 -17.04
N PHE A 486 0.53 -30.27 -18.05
CA PHE A 486 0.28 -31.70 -18.18
C PHE A 486 1.59 -32.49 -18.11
N LEU A 487 1.60 -33.55 -17.30
CA LEU A 487 2.78 -34.38 -17.00
C LEU A 487 3.96 -33.58 -16.42
N ASP A 488 3.69 -32.50 -15.68
CA ASP A 488 4.68 -31.60 -15.09
C ASP A 488 5.64 -30.98 -16.13
N LYS A 489 5.16 -30.85 -17.37
CA LYS A 489 5.86 -30.18 -18.48
C LYS A 489 5.05 -28.96 -18.91
N GLU A 490 5.67 -28.01 -19.60
CA GLU A 490 4.97 -26.86 -20.20
C GLU A 490 4.14 -27.29 -21.43
N LEU A 491 3.19 -28.19 -21.17
CA LEU A 491 2.25 -28.79 -22.10
C LEU A 491 0.85 -28.53 -21.55
N LEU A 492 0.01 -27.86 -22.33
CA LEU A 492 -1.40 -27.66 -22.01
C LEU A 492 -2.18 -28.88 -22.46
N PHE A 493 -2.95 -29.49 -21.55
CA PHE A 493 -4.00 -30.44 -21.88
C PHE A 493 -5.36 -29.82 -21.55
N GLY A 494 -6.32 -29.95 -22.45
CA GLY A 494 -7.70 -29.53 -22.23
C GLY A 494 -8.67 -30.56 -22.77
N THR A 495 -9.83 -30.66 -22.12
CA THR A 495 -10.96 -31.38 -22.70
C THR A 495 -12.25 -30.69 -22.28
N ASP A 496 -13.15 -30.58 -23.24
CA ASP A 496 -14.44 -29.95 -23.07
C ASP A 496 -15.50 -30.95 -23.59
N VAL A 497 -16.56 -31.18 -22.81
CA VAL A 497 -17.72 -31.97 -23.21
C VAL A 497 -18.92 -31.04 -23.17
N TYR A 498 -19.68 -30.98 -24.26
CA TYR A 498 -20.75 -30.02 -24.39
C TYR A 498 -21.99 -30.59 -25.06
N LYS A 499 -23.13 -30.03 -24.68
CA LYS A 499 -24.42 -30.26 -25.33
C LYS A 499 -25.03 -28.91 -25.65
N THR A 500 -25.34 -28.68 -26.91
CA THR A 500 -25.92 -27.41 -27.37
C THR A 500 -27.17 -27.66 -28.20
N THR A 501 -28.16 -26.80 -28.04
CA THR A 501 -29.35 -26.73 -28.90
C THR A 501 -29.52 -25.29 -29.32
N ARG A 502 -29.61 -25.05 -30.63
CA ARG A 502 -29.68 -23.71 -31.19
C ARG A 502 -30.67 -23.63 -32.34
N ASN A 503 -31.52 -22.61 -32.28
CA ASN A 503 -32.54 -22.35 -33.27
C ASN A 503 -32.02 -21.25 -34.21
N TYR A 504 -31.69 -21.64 -35.45
CA TYR A 504 -31.34 -20.71 -36.51
C TYR A 504 -32.60 -20.29 -37.26
N SER A 505 -32.51 -19.20 -38.03
CA SER A 505 -33.66 -18.71 -38.81
C SER A 505 -34.20 -19.72 -39.84
N ALA A 506 -33.38 -20.69 -40.26
CA ALA A 506 -33.73 -21.65 -41.31
C ALA A 506 -33.80 -23.11 -40.83
N PHE A 507 -33.29 -23.44 -39.65
CA PHE A 507 -33.26 -24.80 -39.11
C PHE A 507 -32.92 -24.79 -37.61
N ASP A 508 -33.24 -25.87 -36.91
CA ASP A 508 -32.78 -26.12 -35.55
C ASP A 508 -31.60 -27.09 -35.56
N ARG A 509 -30.63 -26.85 -34.67
CA ARG A 509 -29.41 -27.64 -34.52
C ARG A 509 -29.31 -28.14 -33.09
N LYS A 510 -29.17 -29.44 -32.92
CA LYS A 510 -28.83 -30.07 -31.64
C LYS A 510 -27.51 -30.78 -31.78
N ALA A 511 -26.60 -30.59 -30.84
CA ALA A 511 -25.30 -31.23 -30.90
C ALA A 511 -24.84 -31.72 -29.53
N LEU A 512 -24.23 -32.89 -29.49
CA LEU A 512 -23.49 -33.44 -28.36
C LEU A 512 -22.09 -33.74 -28.84
N GLY A 513 -21.09 -33.11 -28.24
CA GLY A 513 -19.72 -33.28 -28.67
C GLY A 513 -18.73 -33.14 -27.53
N GLY A 514 -17.49 -33.40 -27.86
CA GLY A 514 -16.37 -33.10 -27.00
C GLY A 514 -15.09 -32.91 -27.80
N ASP A 515 -14.11 -32.32 -27.14
CA ASP A 515 -12.80 -32.07 -27.72
C ASP A 515 -11.66 -32.40 -26.77
N VAL A 516 -10.51 -32.63 -27.37
CA VAL A 516 -9.22 -32.75 -26.70
C VAL A 516 -8.29 -31.71 -27.30
N LEU A 517 -7.71 -30.90 -26.43
CA LEU A 517 -6.76 -29.85 -26.77
C LEU A 517 -5.39 -30.23 -26.23
N LEU A 518 -4.38 -30.17 -27.08
CA LEU A 518 -2.97 -30.26 -26.70
C LEU A 518 -2.24 -29.00 -27.15
N GLY A 519 -1.58 -28.31 -26.23
CA GLY A 519 -0.87 -27.07 -26.51
C GLY A 519 0.53 -27.01 -25.91
N LYS A 520 1.36 -26.13 -26.45
CA LYS A 520 2.73 -25.89 -25.98
C LYS A 520 3.11 -24.43 -26.15
N SER A 521 3.87 -23.88 -25.20
CA SER A 521 4.54 -22.59 -25.37
C SER A 521 5.75 -22.75 -26.30
N LEU A 522 5.81 -21.95 -27.36
CA LEU A 522 6.97 -21.86 -28.26
C LEU A 522 7.98 -20.82 -27.77
N SER A 523 7.49 -19.79 -27.10
CA SER A 523 8.28 -18.75 -26.42
C SER A 523 7.44 -18.14 -25.31
N GLU A 524 7.96 -17.11 -24.63
CA GLU A 524 7.24 -16.42 -23.55
C GLU A 524 5.84 -15.92 -23.95
N TYR A 525 5.68 -15.50 -25.21
CA TYR A 525 4.42 -14.92 -25.69
C TYR A 525 3.71 -15.75 -26.74
N TRP A 526 4.41 -16.68 -27.40
CA TRP A 526 3.85 -17.50 -28.46
C TRP A 526 3.47 -18.87 -27.94
N LYS A 527 2.22 -19.27 -28.19
CA LYS A 527 1.68 -20.59 -27.87
C LYS A 527 1.10 -21.20 -29.14
N THR A 528 1.19 -22.50 -29.25
CA THR A 528 0.50 -23.26 -30.29
C THR A 528 -0.29 -24.37 -29.66
N ASP A 529 -1.43 -24.69 -30.25
CA ASP A 529 -2.27 -25.79 -29.81
C ASP A 529 -2.91 -26.50 -31.00
N VAL A 530 -3.30 -27.74 -30.78
CA VAL A 530 -4.07 -28.55 -31.71
C VAL A 530 -5.27 -29.07 -30.93
N THR A 531 -6.45 -28.75 -31.42
CA THR A 531 -7.72 -29.24 -30.86
C THR A 531 -8.30 -30.29 -31.81
N TYR A 532 -8.60 -31.47 -31.30
CA TYR A 532 -9.39 -32.47 -32.00
C TYR A 532 -10.82 -32.45 -31.43
N ASN A 533 -11.81 -32.23 -32.29
CA ASN A 533 -13.21 -32.14 -31.91
C ASN A 533 -14.02 -33.24 -32.60
N PHE A 534 -14.90 -33.87 -31.82
CA PHE A 534 -15.85 -34.89 -32.27
C PHE A 534 -17.25 -34.54 -31.78
N GLU A 535 -18.22 -34.50 -32.69
CA GLU A 535 -19.58 -34.04 -32.39
C GLU A 535 -20.63 -34.81 -33.20
N ASP A 536 -21.65 -35.33 -32.51
CA ASP A 536 -22.89 -35.81 -33.13
C ASP A 536 -23.86 -34.61 -33.24
N VAL A 537 -24.14 -34.21 -34.48
CA VAL A 537 -25.02 -33.08 -34.80
C VAL A 537 -26.28 -33.58 -35.48
N THR A 538 -27.42 -33.12 -35.00
CA THR A 538 -28.74 -33.33 -35.62
C THR A 538 -29.28 -32.00 -36.12
N ILE A 539 -29.59 -31.91 -37.40
CA ILE A 539 -30.30 -30.77 -38.00
C ILE A 539 -31.74 -31.19 -38.29
N PHE A 540 -32.69 -30.37 -37.84
CA PHE A 540 -34.13 -30.66 -37.93
C PHE A 540 -34.92 -29.33 -38.00
N ASN A 541 -36.24 -29.41 -38.14
CA ASN A 541 -37.12 -28.23 -38.29
C ASN A 541 -36.66 -27.27 -39.41
N ILE A 542 -36.33 -27.82 -40.57
CA ILE A 542 -35.80 -27.06 -41.70
C ILE A 542 -36.94 -26.26 -42.36
N SER A 543 -36.72 -24.96 -42.57
CA SER A 543 -37.66 -24.08 -43.26
C SER A 543 -37.89 -24.54 -44.71
N PRO A 544 -39.13 -24.50 -45.23
CA PRO A 544 -39.41 -24.83 -46.63
C PRO A 544 -38.56 -24.03 -47.63
N ASN A 545 -38.22 -22.79 -47.26
CA ASN A 545 -37.42 -21.85 -48.06
C ASN A 545 -35.91 -21.96 -47.80
N ALA A 546 -35.46 -22.95 -47.01
CA ALA A 546 -34.03 -23.18 -46.79
C ALA A 546 -33.33 -23.60 -48.09
N SER A 547 -32.04 -23.28 -48.19
CA SER A 547 -31.22 -23.67 -49.34
C SER A 547 -31.09 -25.20 -49.45
N ALA A 548 -30.84 -25.70 -50.66
CA ALA A 548 -30.60 -27.13 -50.89
C ALA A 548 -29.47 -27.68 -49.98
N ARG A 549 -28.41 -26.89 -49.78
CA ARG A 549 -27.31 -27.25 -48.87
C ARG A 549 -27.74 -27.46 -47.42
N ILE A 550 -28.78 -26.78 -46.93
CA ILE A 550 -29.30 -27.00 -45.57
C ILE A 550 -30.18 -28.24 -45.55
N LYS A 551 -30.99 -28.46 -46.60
CA LYS A 551 -31.84 -29.65 -46.73
C LYS A 551 -31.02 -30.95 -46.79
N ASP A 552 -29.91 -30.95 -47.52
CA ASP A 552 -28.95 -32.08 -47.58
C ASP A 552 -28.26 -32.37 -46.23
N GLN A 553 -28.37 -31.46 -45.28
CA GLN A 553 -27.80 -31.59 -43.94
C GLN A 553 -28.80 -32.12 -42.91
N GLU A 554 -30.05 -32.37 -43.31
CA GLU A 554 -31.10 -32.92 -42.44
C GLU A 554 -30.69 -34.25 -41.81
N GLY A 555 -31.11 -34.45 -40.57
CA GLY A 555 -30.86 -35.68 -39.83
C GLY A 555 -29.58 -35.63 -39.01
N LYS A 556 -29.10 -36.82 -38.63
CA LYS A 556 -27.90 -36.99 -37.81
C LYS A 556 -26.66 -37.08 -38.68
N LYS A 557 -25.61 -36.36 -38.28
CA LYS A 557 -24.30 -36.37 -38.90
C LYS A 557 -23.22 -36.31 -37.84
N ILE A 558 -22.08 -36.90 -38.16
CA ILE A 558 -20.88 -36.85 -37.34
C ILE A 558 -19.96 -35.77 -37.89
N THR A 559 -19.54 -34.85 -37.02
CA THR A 559 -18.47 -33.89 -37.33
C THR A 559 -17.22 -34.33 -36.58
N SER A 560 -16.15 -34.61 -37.33
CA SER A 560 -14.82 -34.92 -36.79
C SER A 560 -13.85 -33.93 -37.41
N SER A 561 -13.15 -33.16 -36.57
CA SER A 561 -12.32 -32.05 -37.03
C SER A 561 -11.05 -31.86 -36.21
N ILE A 562 -10.04 -31.28 -36.86
CA ILE A 562 -8.78 -30.87 -36.24
C ILE A 562 -8.57 -29.38 -36.45
N THR A 563 -8.17 -28.69 -35.40
CA THR A 563 -7.94 -27.25 -35.40
C THR A 563 -6.56 -26.94 -34.83
N PRO A 564 -5.51 -26.90 -35.67
CA PRO A 564 -4.27 -26.24 -35.29
C PRO A 564 -4.48 -24.73 -35.10
N ALA A 565 -3.87 -24.19 -34.05
CA ALA A 565 -3.84 -22.78 -33.73
C ALA A 565 -2.45 -22.31 -33.29
N ILE A 566 -2.18 -21.04 -33.54
CA ILE A 566 -1.04 -20.31 -33.01
C ILE A 566 -1.52 -18.97 -32.47
N ALA A 567 -1.09 -18.62 -31.26
CA ALA A 567 -1.48 -17.40 -30.59
C ALA A 567 -0.26 -16.68 -30.01
N ARG A 568 -0.27 -15.35 -30.12
CA ARG A 568 0.68 -14.46 -29.43
C ARG A 568 -0.10 -13.64 -28.41
N ASP A 569 0.20 -13.80 -27.12
CA ASP A 569 -0.39 -13.01 -26.04
C ASP A 569 0.71 -12.31 -25.24
N SER A 570 0.80 -10.99 -25.39
CA SER A 570 1.78 -10.14 -24.69
C SER A 570 1.10 -9.16 -23.73
N ARG A 571 -0.16 -9.41 -23.33
CA ARG A 571 -0.90 -8.55 -22.40
C ARG A 571 -0.29 -8.67 -20.99
N ASN A 572 -0.31 -7.56 -20.25
CA ASN A 572 0.15 -7.54 -18.86
C ASN A 572 -0.88 -8.17 -17.90
N SER A 573 -2.17 -7.95 -18.15
CA SER A 573 -3.30 -8.55 -17.43
C SER A 573 -4.33 -9.06 -18.42
N PHE A 574 -4.92 -10.23 -18.15
CA PHE A 574 -5.98 -10.77 -19.01
C PHE A 574 -7.37 -10.20 -18.69
N LEU A 575 -7.60 -9.73 -17.46
CA LEU A 575 -8.86 -9.16 -16.99
C LEU A 575 -9.00 -7.69 -17.37
N ASP A 576 -7.91 -6.93 -17.24
CA ASP A 576 -7.89 -5.47 -17.47
C ASP A 576 -6.58 -5.06 -18.18
N PRO A 577 -6.47 -5.36 -19.50
CA PRO A 577 -5.25 -5.12 -20.25
C PRO A 577 -5.02 -3.63 -20.50
N HIS A 578 -3.85 -3.13 -20.08
CA HIS A 578 -3.44 -1.74 -20.32
C HIS A 578 -2.33 -1.63 -21.38
N THR A 579 -1.58 -2.72 -21.58
CA THR A 579 -0.47 -2.80 -22.53
C THR A 579 -0.43 -4.17 -23.20
N GLY A 580 0.16 -4.24 -24.39
CA GLY A 580 0.31 -5.49 -25.16
C GLY A 580 -0.86 -5.81 -26.09
N SER A 581 -0.84 -7.01 -26.68
CA SER A 581 -1.88 -7.47 -27.60
C SER A 581 -2.05 -8.99 -27.56
N ARG A 582 -3.24 -9.47 -27.97
CA ARG A 582 -3.52 -10.89 -28.20
C ARG A 582 -3.92 -11.09 -29.65
N ASN A 583 -3.17 -11.94 -30.36
CA ASN A 583 -3.42 -12.31 -31.75
C ASN A 583 -3.52 -13.82 -31.83
N MET A 584 -4.43 -14.35 -32.64
CA MET A 584 -4.62 -15.79 -32.81
C MET A 584 -4.96 -16.09 -34.26
N LEU A 585 -4.31 -17.11 -34.81
CA LEU A 585 -4.61 -17.71 -36.10
C LEU A 585 -4.96 -19.18 -35.86
N TYR A 586 -6.03 -19.65 -36.47
CA TYR A 586 -6.43 -21.05 -36.43
C TYR A 586 -6.97 -21.46 -37.79
N VAL A 587 -6.88 -22.76 -38.10
CA VAL A 587 -7.49 -23.37 -39.28
C VAL A 587 -8.18 -24.63 -38.81
N THR A 588 -9.47 -24.80 -39.12
CA THR A 588 -10.21 -26.02 -38.80
C THR A 588 -10.43 -26.84 -40.05
N TYR A 589 -9.99 -28.09 -40.01
CA TYR A 589 -10.23 -29.07 -41.06
C TYR A 589 -11.20 -30.14 -40.54
N ALA A 590 -12.37 -30.27 -41.17
CA ALA A 590 -13.37 -31.27 -40.84
C ALA A 590 -13.53 -32.30 -41.97
N GLY A 591 -13.77 -33.56 -41.59
CA GLY A 591 -13.88 -34.71 -42.51
C GLY A 591 -13.00 -35.90 -42.12
N LEU A 592 -12.42 -35.89 -40.91
CA LEU A 592 -11.56 -36.96 -40.39
C LEU A 592 -12.40 -38.17 -39.92
N GLY A 593 -13.04 -38.87 -40.85
CA GLY A 593 -13.97 -39.97 -40.56
C GLY A 593 -15.36 -39.53 -40.11
N GLY A 594 -15.76 -38.30 -40.42
CA GLY A 594 -17.11 -37.78 -40.21
C GLY A 594 -17.81 -37.47 -41.53
N ASP A 595 -19.11 -37.15 -41.46
CA ASP A 595 -19.97 -36.87 -42.61
C ASP A 595 -19.88 -35.42 -43.10
N ASN A 596 -19.34 -34.53 -42.27
CA ASN A 596 -19.22 -33.11 -42.54
C ASN A 596 -17.81 -32.72 -42.99
N PHE A 597 -17.73 -32.11 -44.17
CA PHE A 597 -16.48 -31.69 -44.81
C PHE A 597 -16.47 -30.17 -44.95
N PHE A 598 -15.54 -29.52 -44.27
CA PHE A 598 -15.31 -28.08 -44.42
C PHE A 598 -13.89 -27.68 -44.01
N LEU A 599 -13.49 -26.51 -44.50
CA LEU A 599 -12.32 -25.78 -44.04
C LEU A 599 -12.79 -24.43 -43.50
N LYS A 600 -12.38 -24.07 -42.29
CA LYS A 600 -12.74 -22.81 -41.63
C LYS A 600 -11.51 -22.07 -41.13
#